data_AF-A0A4Q3IQP2-F1
#
_entry.id   AF-A0A4Q3IQP2-F1
#
_cell.length_a   1.000
_cell.length_b   1.000
_cell.length_c   1.000
_cell.angle_alpha   90.00
_cell.angle_beta   90.00
_cell.angle_gamma   90.00
#
_symmetry.space_group_name_H-M   'P 1'
#
loop_
_entity.id
_entity.type
_entity.pdbx_description
1 polymer ?
#
loop_
_entity_poly.entity_id
_entity_poly.type
_entity_poly.pdbx_seq_one_letter_code
_entity_poly.pdbx_strand_id
1 'polypeptide(L)'
;SVGMRKLAEEDLVTKALETVTGRARVKRTMWSRRAQEYEAKINSGDLISISEVVRDLYRSDDQPEQSYSERQLFEQAMDRMSREIGAVNKLTLTEAIQLIEKNLQKSPRRNAKTDATDDAEEAAA
;
A
#
# COMPACT_ATOMS: atom_id res chain seq x y z
N SER A 1 -13.27 3.18 23.37
CA SER A 1 -12.54 4.45 23.54
C SER A 1 -12.33 5.03 22.15
N VAL A 2 -12.90 6.20 21.84
CA VAL A 2 -12.80 6.83 20.52
C VAL A 2 -11.52 7.66 20.50
N GLY A 3 -10.40 7.00 20.17
CA GLY A 3 -9.07 7.62 20.16
C GLY A 3 -8.93 8.55 18.95
N MET A 4 -9.22 9.85 19.14
CA MET A 4 -8.96 10.85 18.10
C MET A 4 -7.43 11.01 17.92
N ARG A 5 -6.92 10.62 16.74
CA ARG A 5 -5.51 10.78 16.39
C ARG A 5 -5.26 12.19 15.84
N LYS A 6 -4.13 12.79 16.19
CA LYS A 6 -3.65 14.01 15.53
C LYS A 6 -3.37 13.69 14.05
N LEU A 7 -3.66 14.63 13.15
CA LEU A 7 -3.26 14.53 11.75
C LEU A 7 -1.74 14.31 11.64
N ALA A 8 -1.32 13.61 10.58
CA ALA A 8 0.09 13.48 10.25
C ALA A 8 0.71 14.88 10.01
N GLU A 9 1.96 15.04 10.43
CA GLU A 9 2.73 16.24 10.07
C GLU A 9 3.29 16.09 8.65
N GLU A 10 3.63 17.22 8.02
CA GLU A 10 4.07 17.27 6.63
C GLU A 10 5.31 16.37 6.38
N ASP A 11 6.21 16.29 7.37
CA ASP A 11 7.37 15.38 7.35
C ASP A 11 6.98 13.90 7.24
N LEU A 12 5.88 13.49 7.89
CA LEU A 12 5.38 12.12 7.79
C LEU A 12 4.77 11.83 6.42
N VAL A 13 4.13 12.83 5.80
CA VAL A 13 3.60 12.70 4.44
C VAL A 13 4.74 12.53 3.44
N THR A 14 5.81 13.32 3.55
CA THR A 14 6.99 13.16 2.70
C THR A 14 7.60 11.76 2.85
N LYS A 15 7.79 11.28 4.08
CA LYS A 15 8.29 9.93 4.35
C LYS A 15 7.36 8.82 3.82
N ALA A 16 6.05 9.02 3.90
CA ALA A 16 5.06 8.10 3.35
C ALA A 16 5.16 8.01 1.82
N LEU A 17 5.31 9.16 1.15
CA LEU A 17 5.55 9.23 -0.29
C LEU A 17 6.88 8.59 -0.68
N GLU A 18 7.95 8.79 0.09
CA GLU A 18 9.22 8.07 -0.12
C GLU A 18 9.05 6.56 0.05
N THR A 19 8.28 6.12 1.05
CA THR A 19 8.03 4.71 1.33
C THR A 19 7.36 4.01 0.15
N VAL A 20 6.38 4.65 -0.51
CA VAL A 20 5.72 4.05 -1.70
C VAL A 20 6.62 3.99 -2.93
N THR A 21 7.65 4.85 -3.04
CA THR A 21 8.66 4.72 -4.11
C THR A 21 9.64 3.57 -3.87
N GLY A 22 9.68 3.03 -2.65
CA GLY A 22 10.57 1.92 -2.31
C GLY A 22 10.19 0.62 -3.02
N ARG A 23 11.12 -0.35 -3.04
CA ARG A 23 10.83 -1.71 -3.53
C ARG A 23 9.91 -2.42 -2.54
N ALA A 24 8.83 -3.04 -3.03
CA ALA A 24 7.94 -3.88 -2.25
C ALA A 24 8.70 -4.92 -1.40
N ARG A 25 8.27 -5.11 -0.15
CA ARG A 25 8.90 -6.02 0.83
C ARG A 25 7.87 -7.05 1.29
N VAL A 26 7.45 -7.89 0.36
CA VAL A 26 6.46 -8.95 0.64
C VAL A 26 7.11 -10.08 1.44
N LYS A 27 6.54 -10.40 2.61
CA LYS A 27 6.99 -11.53 3.44
C LYS A 27 6.55 -12.86 2.84
N ARG A 28 7.42 -13.87 2.83
CA ARG A 28 7.11 -15.27 2.46
C ARG A 28 6.30 -15.98 3.56
N THR A 29 5.05 -15.59 3.74
CA THR A 29 4.06 -16.22 4.64
C THR A 29 2.75 -16.39 3.89
N MET A 30 1.92 -17.35 4.30
CA MET A 30 0.58 -17.57 3.72
C MET A 30 -0.24 -16.27 3.66
N TRP A 31 -0.95 -16.07 2.55
CA TRP A 31 -1.76 -14.87 2.29
C TRP A 31 -2.71 -14.55 3.44
N SER A 32 -3.39 -15.54 4.02
CA SER A 32 -4.27 -15.36 5.19
C SER A 32 -3.61 -14.55 6.32
N ARG A 33 -2.36 -14.88 6.65
CA ARG A 33 -1.60 -14.20 7.71
C ARG A 33 -1.16 -12.81 7.28
N ARG A 34 -0.79 -12.66 6.01
CA ARG A 34 -0.41 -11.37 5.41
C ARG A 34 -1.59 -10.40 5.36
N ALA A 35 -2.76 -10.88 4.94
CA ALA A 35 -4.00 -10.11 4.87
C ALA A 35 -4.40 -9.57 6.25
N GLN A 36 -4.31 -10.40 7.30
CA GLN A 36 -4.53 -9.95 8.67
C GLN A 36 -3.51 -8.88 9.12
N GLU A 37 -2.23 -9.05 8.77
CA GLU A 37 -1.20 -8.02 9.04
C GLU A 37 -1.50 -6.71 8.30
N TYR A 38 -1.93 -6.77 7.03
CA TYR A 38 -2.28 -5.59 6.24
C TYR A 38 -3.54 -4.91 6.75
N GLU A 39 -4.56 -5.67 7.12
CA GLU A 39 -5.76 -5.15 7.76
C GLU A 39 -5.43 -4.45 9.09
N ALA A 40 -4.57 -5.06 9.92
CA ALA A 40 -4.08 -4.44 11.14
C ALA A 40 -3.31 -3.14 10.87
N LYS A 41 -2.47 -3.10 9.83
CA LYS A 41 -1.76 -1.88 9.41
C LYS A 41 -2.72 -0.79 8.93
N ILE A 42 -3.72 -1.13 8.13
CA ILE A 42 -4.76 -0.19 7.66
C ILE A 42 -5.54 0.39 8.84
N ASN A 43 -5.87 -0.45 9.82
CA ASN A 43 -6.63 -0.06 11.01
C ASN A 43 -5.77 0.66 12.07
N SER A 44 -4.44 0.59 11.99
CA SER A 44 -3.53 1.25 12.94
C SER A 44 -3.58 2.78 12.88
N GLY A 45 -3.95 3.35 11.72
CA GLY A 45 -3.93 4.80 11.49
C GLY A 45 -2.53 5.40 11.36
N ASP A 46 -1.49 4.58 11.31
CA ASP A 46 -0.13 5.03 10.98
C ASP A 46 0.03 5.14 9.46
N LEU A 47 0.32 6.35 8.99
CA LEU A 47 0.47 6.66 7.57
C LEU A 47 1.61 5.87 6.93
N ILE A 48 2.70 5.61 7.65
CA ILE A 48 3.83 4.82 7.12
C ILE A 48 3.40 3.37 6.93
N SER A 49 2.76 2.78 7.94
CA SER A 49 2.22 1.42 7.86
C SER A 49 1.22 1.24 6.70
N ILE A 50 0.33 2.21 6.47
CA ILE A 50 -0.60 2.19 5.34
C ILE A 50 0.15 2.29 4.01
N SER A 51 1.17 3.16 3.93
CA SER A 51 2.00 3.34 2.73
C SER A 51 2.74 2.06 2.33
N GLU A 52 3.17 1.26 3.30
CA GLU A 52 3.76 -0.05 3.03
C GLU A 52 2.76 -1.01 2.39
N VAL A 53 1.51 -1.03 2.87
CA VAL A 53 0.45 -1.88 2.30
C VAL A 53 0.13 -1.45 0.86
N VAL A 54 0.01 -0.15 0.61
CA VAL A 54 -0.21 0.40 -0.74
C VAL A 54 0.93 -0.01 -1.67
N ARG A 55 2.19 0.15 -1.24
CA ARG A 55 3.37 -0.27 -2.00
C ARG A 55 3.39 -1.77 -2.29
N ASP A 56 3.09 -2.59 -1.29
CA ASP A 56 3.24 -4.05 -1.39
C ASP A 56 2.09 -4.71 -2.19
N LEU A 57 0.91 -4.09 -2.17
CA LEU A 57 -0.26 -4.53 -2.96
C LEU A 57 -0.35 -3.86 -4.33
N TYR A 58 0.41 -2.79 -4.61
CA TYR A 58 0.41 -2.18 -5.94
C TYR A 58 0.87 -3.21 -6.99
N ARG A 59 0.09 -3.29 -8.07
CA ARG A 59 0.40 -4.06 -9.28
C ARG A 59 0.30 -3.11 -10.46
N SER A 60 1.27 -3.19 -11.36
CA SER A 60 1.26 -2.43 -12.61
C SER A 60 0.51 -3.22 -13.68
N ASP A 61 0.05 -2.56 -14.75
CA ASP A 61 -0.74 -3.18 -15.83
C ASP A 61 -0.02 -4.30 -16.59
N ASP A 62 1.30 -4.45 -16.37
CA ASP A 62 2.15 -5.50 -16.92
C ASP A 62 2.22 -6.76 -16.03
N GLN A 63 1.63 -6.72 -14.83
CA GLN A 63 1.57 -7.84 -13.89
C GLN A 63 0.20 -8.56 -13.98
N PRO A 64 0.14 -9.85 -13.56
CA PRO A 64 -1.13 -10.57 -13.47
C PRO A 64 -2.18 -9.81 -12.64
N GLU A 65 -3.44 -9.98 -13.02
CA GLU A 65 -4.55 -9.34 -12.32
C GLU A 65 -4.59 -9.81 -10.86
N GLN A 66 -4.75 -8.84 -9.95
CA GLN A 66 -4.80 -9.04 -8.52
C GLN A 66 -6.07 -9.79 -8.10
N SER A 67 -6.00 -10.64 -7.08
CA SER A 67 -7.20 -11.32 -6.57
C SER A 67 -8.19 -10.31 -5.99
N TYR A 68 -9.48 -10.68 -5.97
CA TYR A 68 -10.54 -9.82 -5.43
C TYR A 68 -10.24 -9.34 -3.99
N SER A 69 -9.74 -10.26 -3.15
CA SER A 69 -9.42 -9.95 -1.74
C SER A 69 -8.25 -8.98 -1.59
N GLU A 70 -7.24 -9.10 -2.46
CA GLU A 70 -6.11 -8.19 -2.47
C GLU A 70 -6.51 -6.80 -2.95
N ARG A 71 -7.33 -6.73 -4.01
CA ARG A 71 -7.88 -5.46 -4.54
C ARG A 71 -8.66 -4.72 -3.46
N GLN A 72 -9.48 -5.43 -2.69
CA GLN A 72 -10.27 -4.83 -1.61
C GLN A 72 -9.38 -4.21 -0.52
N LEU A 73 -8.27 -4.86 -0.17
CA LEU A 73 -7.31 -4.31 0.80
C LEU A 73 -6.53 -3.12 0.22
N PHE A 74 -6.16 -3.18 -1.06
CA PHE A 74 -5.50 -2.08 -1.75
C PHE A 74 -6.39 -0.84 -1.80
N GLU A 75 -7.65 -0.97 -2.21
CA GLU A 75 -8.61 0.13 -2.27
C GLU A 75 -8.82 0.77 -0.89
N GLN A 76 -8.94 -0.06 0.17
CA GLN A 76 -9.04 0.44 1.54
C GLN A 76 -7.78 1.21 1.98
N ALA A 77 -6.58 0.68 1.70
CA ALA A 77 -5.34 1.35 2.04
C ALA A 77 -5.18 2.67 1.26
N MET A 78 -5.53 2.68 -0.02
CA MET A 78 -5.48 3.86 -0.88
C MET A 78 -6.45 4.95 -0.42
N ASP A 79 -7.69 4.60 -0.05
CA ASP A 79 -8.67 5.57 0.49
C ASP A 79 -8.15 6.21 1.79
N ARG A 80 -7.59 5.42 2.70
CA ARG A 80 -7.04 5.96 3.97
C ARG A 80 -5.82 6.84 3.73
N MET A 81 -4.88 6.43 2.89
CA MET A 81 -3.68 7.20 2.59
C MET A 81 -4.01 8.52 1.88
N SER A 82 -4.87 8.49 0.87
CA SER A 82 -5.24 9.67 0.09
C SER A 82 -6.00 10.70 0.91
N ARG A 83 -6.86 10.27 1.86
CA ARG A 83 -7.53 11.18 2.80
C ARG A 83 -6.55 11.88 3.74
N GLU A 84 -5.59 11.14 4.30
CA GLU A 84 -4.57 11.74 5.19
C GLU A 84 -3.70 12.74 4.43
N ILE A 85 -3.21 12.36 3.23
CA ILE A 85 -2.38 13.26 2.40
C ILE A 85 -3.18 14.47 1.94
N GLY A 86 -4.43 14.29 1.51
CA GLY A 86 -5.31 15.39 1.12
C GLY A 86 -5.57 16.38 2.26
N ALA A 87 -5.79 15.87 3.48
CA ALA A 87 -6.02 16.70 4.66
C ALA A 87 -4.78 17.53 5.04
N VAL A 88 -3.57 16.95 4.96
CA VAL A 88 -2.32 17.62 5.35
C VAL A 88 -1.87 18.61 4.27
N ASN A 89 -1.85 18.18 3.01
CA ASN A 89 -1.35 18.99 1.89
C ASN A 89 -2.42 19.94 1.31
N LYS A 90 -3.64 19.94 1.87
CA LYS A 90 -4.80 20.70 1.39
C LYS A 90 -5.11 20.42 -0.08
N LEU A 91 -4.99 19.16 -0.47
CA LEU A 91 -5.30 18.67 -1.81
C LEU A 91 -6.69 18.04 -1.81
N THR A 92 -7.34 18.04 -2.97
CA THR A 92 -8.53 17.23 -3.18
C THR A 92 -8.16 15.74 -3.16
N LEU A 93 -9.15 14.87 -2.89
CA LEU A 93 -8.93 13.42 -2.87
C LEU A 93 -8.33 12.92 -4.20
N THR A 94 -8.82 13.43 -5.32
CA THR A 94 -8.34 13.07 -6.67
C THR A 94 -6.88 13.47 -6.88
N GLU A 95 -6.48 14.67 -6.46
CA GLU A 95 -5.09 15.13 -6.55
C GLU A 95 -4.16 14.31 -5.65
N ALA A 96 -4.62 13.94 -4.45
CA ALA A 96 -3.85 13.08 -3.55
C ALA A 96 -3.65 11.67 -4.15
N ILE A 97 -4.68 11.09 -4.75
CA ILE A 97 -4.59 9.79 -5.44
C ILE A 97 -3.57 9.88 -6.60
N GLN A 98 -3.69 10.88 -7.47
CA GLN A 98 -2.75 11.07 -8.58
C GLN A 98 -1.30 11.25 -8.10
N LEU A 99 -1.10 11.96 -6.98
CA LEU A 99 0.21 12.11 -6.37
C LEU A 99 0.78 10.77 -5.88
N ILE A 100 -0.03 9.93 -5.24
CA ILE A 100 0.37 8.61 -4.78
C ILE A 100 0.72 7.72 -5.97
N GLU A 101 -0.15 7.64 -6.98
CA GLU A 101 0.05 6.85 -8.20
C GLU A 101 1.33 7.26 -8.94
N LYS A 102 1.57 8.57 -9.08
CA LYS A 102 2.79 9.09 -9.70
C LYS A 102 4.06 8.68 -8.95
N ASN A 103 3.99 8.52 -7.63
CA ASN A 103 5.14 8.04 -6.85
C ASN A 103 5.27 6.51 -6.91
N LEU A 104 4.16 5.77 -6.94
CA LEU A 104 4.17 4.31 -7.14
C LEU A 104 4.79 3.91 -8.48
N GLN A 105 4.52 4.67 -9.57
CA GLN A 105 5.12 4.43 -10.88
C GLN A 105 6.65 4.61 -10.91
N LYS A 106 7.22 5.35 -9.96
CA LYS A 106 8.68 5.50 -9.82
C LYS A 106 9.31 4.31 -9.09
N SER A 107 8.51 3.49 -8.41
CA SER A 107 9.01 2.32 -7.68
C SER A 107 9.71 1.35 -8.64
N PRO A 108 10.89 0.83 -8.29
CA PRO A 108 11.59 -0.13 -9.14
C PRO A 108 10.68 -1.34 -9.38
N ARG A 109 10.30 -1.54 -10.65
CA ARG A 109 9.43 -2.63 -11.10
C ARG A 109 9.92 -3.96 -10.52
N ARG A 110 9.00 -4.70 -9.91
CA ARG A 110 9.24 -6.08 -9.49
C ARG A 110 9.22 -6.95 -10.74
N ASN A 111 10.20 -7.84 -10.91
CA ASN A 111 10.21 -8.75 -12.04
C ASN A 111 9.07 -9.77 -11.87
N ALA A 112 8.22 -9.94 -12.89
CA ALA A 112 7.12 -10.90 -12.91
C ALA A 112 7.54 -12.35 -12.60
N LYS A 113 8.83 -12.68 -12.80
CA LYS A 113 9.41 -13.97 -12.45
C LYS A 113 9.42 -14.21 -10.94
N THR A 114 9.65 -13.18 -10.11
CA THR A 114 9.64 -13.33 -8.65
C THR A 114 8.23 -13.57 -8.12
N ASP A 115 7.22 -12.90 -8.70
CA ASP A 115 5.80 -13.15 -8.40
C ASP A 115 5.37 -14.57 -8.75
N ALA A 116 5.63 -15.01 -9.98
CA ALA A 116 5.24 -16.36 -10.39
C ALA A 116 5.96 -17.47 -9.60
N THR A 117 7.16 -17.19 -9.05
CA THR A 117 7.85 -18.17 -8.20
C THR A 117 7.27 -18.17 -6.79
N ASP A 118 6.97 -16.98 -6.25
CA ASP A 118 6.35 -16.83 -4.92
C ASP A 118 4.91 -17.41 -4.92
N ASP A 119 4.13 -17.22 -5.99
CA ASP A 119 2.78 -17.80 -6.19
C ASP A 119 2.81 -19.31 -6.50
N ALA A 120 3.86 -19.82 -7.17
CA ALA A 120 3.99 -21.26 -7.48
C ALA A 120 4.49 -22.09 -6.29
N GLU A 121 5.37 -21.56 -5.43
CA GLU A 121 5.69 -22.18 -4.14
C GLU A 121 4.45 -22.19 -3.21
N GLU A 122 3.56 -21.21 -3.33
CA GLU A 122 2.28 -21.10 -2.61
C GLU A 122 1.25 -22.19 -3.00
N ALA A 123 1.26 -22.67 -4.26
CA ALA A 123 0.36 -23.75 -4.70
C ALA A 123 0.86 -25.17 -4.35
N ALA A 124 2.13 -25.31 -3.97
CA ALA A 124 2.79 -26.61 -3.80
C ALA A 124 3.09 -27.01 -2.34
N ALA A 125 2.81 -26.13 -1.36
CA ALA A 125 3.06 -26.33 0.07
C ALA A 125 1.77 -26.32 0.90
#